data_AF-A0A454CY28-F1
#
_entry.id   AF-A0A454CY28-F1
#
_cell.length_a   1.000
_cell.length_b   1.000
_cell.length_c   1.000
_cell.angle_alpha   90.00
_cell.angle_beta   90.00
_cell.angle_gamma   90.00
#
_symmetry.space_group_name_H-M   'P 1'
#
loop_
_entity.id
_entity.type
_entity.pdbx_description
1 polymer ?
#
loop_
_entity_poly.entity_id
_entity_poly.type
_entity_poly.pdbx_seq_one_letter_code
_entity_poly.pdbx_strand_id
1 'polypeptide(L)' 'LLALSPANHVWLKSHDHNQLRLTRAIRSLYLLGNEQIATNLCDFLVAAARETGLVSDKTVEYRRNALKG' A
#
# COMPACT_ATOMS: atom_id res chain seq x y z
N LEU A 1 -14.99 7.14 -11.22
CA LEU A 1 -14.15 6.38 -10.27
C LEU A 1 -14.98 6.12 -9.01
N LEU A 2 -14.87 4.94 -8.43
CA LEU A 2 -15.57 4.62 -7.18
C LEU A 2 -14.95 5.40 -6.01
N ALA A 3 -15.77 5.79 -5.04
CA ALA A 3 -15.28 6.40 -3.81
C ALA A 3 -14.33 5.46 -3.06
N LEU A 4 -13.21 5.99 -2.57
CA LEU A 4 -12.21 5.24 -1.82
C LEU A 4 -12.81 4.81 -0.48
N SER A 5 -13.10 3.52 -0.38
CA SER A 5 -13.73 2.92 0.79
C SER A 5 -13.47 1.42 0.84
N PRO A 6 -13.50 0.80 2.02
CA PRO A 6 -13.37 -0.65 2.15
C PRO A 6 -14.48 -1.44 1.45
N ALA A 7 -15.64 -0.81 1.19
CA ALA A 7 -16.74 -1.42 0.44
C ALA A 7 -16.37 -1.62 -1.04
N ASN A 8 -15.70 -0.63 -1.63
CA ASN A 8 -15.29 -0.64 -3.05
C ASN A 8 -13.87 -1.17 -3.27
N HIS A 9 -13.02 -1.11 -2.23
CA HIS A 9 -11.60 -1.40 -2.30
C HIS A 9 -11.20 -2.35 -1.16
N VAL A 10 -11.31 -3.63 -1.44
CA VAL A 10 -11.11 -4.71 -0.46
C VAL A 10 -9.72 -4.68 0.20
N TRP A 11 -8.69 -4.14 -0.46
CA TRP A 11 -7.35 -3.99 0.13
C TRP A 11 -7.27 -3.04 1.33
N LEU A 12 -8.29 -2.21 1.54
CA LEU A 12 -8.44 -1.37 2.74
C LEU A 12 -8.98 -2.15 3.94
N LYS A 13 -9.51 -3.37 3.76
CA LYS A 13 -9.95 -4.22 4.86
C LYS A 13 -8.76 -4.90 5.52
N SER A 14 -8.84 -5.09 6.84
CA SER A 14 -7.84 -5.85 7.60
C SER A 14 -7.65 -7.26 7.04
N HIS A 15 -6.43 -7.78 7.09
CA HIS A 15 -6.08 -9.17 6.71
C HIS A 15 -6.40 -9.56 5.25
N ASP A 16 -6.55 -8.58 4.36
CA ASP A 16 -6.79 -8.86 2.94
C ASP A 16 -5.48 -9.17 2.19
N HIS A 17 -5.47 -10.25 1.39
CA HIS A 17 -4.29 -10.68 0.64
C HIS A 17 -3.80 -9.64 -0.39
N ASN A 18 -4.65 -8.72 -0.85
CA ASN A 18 -4.21 -7.66 -1.74
C ASN A 18 -3.28 -6.66 -1.05
N GLN A 19 -3.32 -6.54 0.28
CA GLN A 19 -2.33 -5.74 1.01
C GLN A 19 -0.90 -6.23 0.74
N LEU A 20 -0.69 -7.55 0.79
CA LEU A 20 0.60 -8.16 0.50
C LEU A 20 0.99 -8.00 -0.98
N ARG A 21 0.04 -8.15 -1.90
CA ARG A 21 0.28 -7.96 -3.34
C ARG A 21 0.74 -6.53 -3.65
N LEU A 22 0.11 -5.54 -3.04
CA LEU A 22 0.49 -4.14 -3.19
C LEU A 22 1.90 -3.87 -2.63
N THR A 23 2.22 -4.39 -1.44
CA THR A 23 3.58 -4.28 -0.89
C THR A 23 4.63 -4.90 -1.82
N ARG A 24 4.35 -6.06 -2.42
CA ARG A 24 5.24 -6.70 -3.40
C ARG A 24 5.38 -5.85 -4.67
N ALA A 25 4.30 -5.25 -5.17
CA ALA A 25 4.34 -4.35 -6.31
C ALA A 25 5.24 -3.13 -6.05
N ILE A 26 5.13 -2.50 -4.87
CA ILE A 26 6.03 -1.41 -4.45
C ILE A 26 7.48 -1.90 -4.48
N ARG A 27 7.76 -3.06 -3.87
CA ARG A 27 9.13 -3.61 -3.81
C ARG A 27 9.69 -3.90 -5.20
N SER A 28 8.90 -4.48 -6.10
CA SER A 28 9.31 -4.75 -7.47
C SER A 28 9.60 -3.46 -8.24
N LEU A 29 8.75 -2.44 -8.12
CA LEU A 29 9.00 -1.14 -8.75
C LEU A 29 10.31 -0.52 -8.26
N TYR A 30 10.53 -0.52 -6.94
CA TYR A 30 11.76 0.01 -6.35
C TYR A 30 13.00 -0.74 -6.84
N LEU A 31 13.01 -2.08 -6.77
CA LEU A 31 14.14 -2.91 -7.21
C LEU A 31 14.45 -2.81 -8.71
N LEU A 32 13.47 -2.45 -9.52
CA LEU A 32 13.63 -2.26 -10.96
C LEU A 32 13.99 -0.81 -11.33
N GLY A 33 14.42 0.01 -10.37
CA GLY A 33 14.85 1.40 -10.59
C GLY A 33 13.69 2.39 -10.80
N ASN A 34 12.44 1.99 -10.56
CA ASN A 34 11.26 2.85 -10.67
C ASN A 34 10.93 3.48 -9.30
N GLU A 35 11.93 4.05 -8.64
CA GLU A 35 11.84 4.50 -7.25
C GLU A 35 10.74 5.54 -7.05
N GLN A 36 10.63 6.54 -7.93
CA GLN A 36 9.59 7.58 -7.82
C GLN A 36 8.18 6.98 -7.90
N ILE A 37 7.96 5.99 -8.77
CA ILE A 37 6.65 5.33 -8.92
C ILE A 37 6.35 4.51 -7.68
N ALA A 38 7.36 3.78 -7.15
CA ALA A 38 7.24 3.02 -5.92
C ALA A 38 6.88 3.92 -4.73
N THR A 39 7.56 5.06 -4.59
CA THR A 39 7.31 6.05 -3.53
C THR A 39 5.91 6.63 -3.64
N ASN A 40 5.50 7.09 -4.82
CA ASN A 40 4.16 7.65 -5.04
C ASN A 40 3.06 6.63 -4.70
N LEU A 41 3.24 5.35 -5.10
CA LEU A 41 2.29 4.30 -4.78
C LEU A 41 2.26 4.02 -3.27
N CYS A 42 3.42 3.94 -2.61
CA CYS A 42 3.51 3.74 -1.17
C CYS A 42 2.79 4.86 -0.41
N ASP A 43 3.06 6.12 -0.74
CA ASP A 43 2.49 7.28 -0.07
C ASP A 43 0.96 7.33 -0.23
N PHE A 44 0.46 7.08 -1.44
CA PHE A 44 -0.97 6.97 -1.70
C PHE A 44 -1.63 5.89 -0.82
N LEU A 45 -1.05 4.68 -0.78
CA LEU A 45 -1.59 3.57 -0.02
C LEU A 45 -1.53 3.81 1.51
N VAL A 46 -0.52 4.53 1.99
CA VAL A 46 -0.39 4.91 3.40
C VAL A 46 -1.41 5.99 3.78
N ALA A 47 -1.62 6.99 2.92
CA ALA A 47 -2.64 8.02 3.14
C ALA A 47 -4.05 7.40 3.20
N ALA A 48 -4.39 6.59 2.20
CA ALA A 48 -5.66 5.85 2.14
C ALA A 48 -5.90 4.90 3.33
N ALA A 49 -4.83 4.24 3.80
CA ALA A 49 -4.90 3.39 4.99
C ALA A 49 -5.26 4.21 6.25
N ARG A 50 -4.67 5.40 6.41
CA ARG A 50 -4.94 6.30 7.54
C ARG A 50 -6.37 6.83 7.53
N GLU A 51 -6.91 7.17 6.37
CA GLU A 51 -8.29 7.67 6.24
C GLU A 51 -9.34 6.64 6.69
N THR A 52 -9.07 5.35 6.46
CA THR A 52 -10.03 4.28 6.82
C THR A 52 -9.80 3.66 8.20
N GLY A 53 -8.57 3.70 8.72
CA GLY A 53 -8.22 3.12 10.03
C GLY A 53 -8.31 1.59 10.13
N LEU A 54 -8.60 0.90 9.02
CA LEU A 54 -8.80 -0.57 9.01
C LEU A 54 -7.54 -1.37 8.63
N VAL A 55 -6.52 -0.70 8.10
CA VAL A 55 -5.25 -1.32 7.74
C VAL A 55 -4.32 -1.22 8.95
N SER A 56 -3.75 -2.34 9.38
CA SER A 56 -2.85 -2.37 10.54
C SER A 56 -1.59 -1.53 10.34
N ASP A 57 -1.06 -0.96 11.42
CA ASP A 57 0.21 -0.24 11.42
C ASP A 57 1.37 -1.09 10.89
N LYS A 58 1.33 -2.39 11.18
CA LYS A 58 2.30 -3.38 10.68
C LYS A 58 2.28 -3.48 9.15
N THR A 59 1.10 -3.46 8.53
CA THR A 59 0.97 -3.41 7.06
C THR A 59 1.53 -2.11 6.50
N VAL A 60 1.27 -0.98 7.17
CA VAL A 60 1.83 0.33 6.79
C VAL A 60 3.36 0.32 6.87
N GLU A 61 3.92 -0.28 7.91
CA GLU A 61 5.37 -0.44 8.07
C GLU A 61 5.98 -1.29 6.94
N TYR A 62 5.33 -2.41 6.57
CA TYR A 62 5.79 -3.22 5.44
C TYR A 62 5.87 -2.44 4.13
N ARG A 63 4.94 -1.52 3.86
CA ARG A 63 4.98 -0.68 2.67
C ARG A 63 6.15 0.30 2.71
N ARG A 64 6.38 0.97 3.85
CA ARG A 64 7.55 1.86 4.01
C ARG A 64 8.87 1.11 3.87
N ASN A 65 8.94 -0.11 4.42
CA ASN A 65 10.12 -0.96 4.31
C ASN A 65 10.36 -1.47 2.88
N ALA A 66 9.34 -1.54 2.03
CA ALA A 66 9.49 -1.94 0.62
C ALA A 66 10.35 -0.95 -0.21
N LEU A 67 10.46 0.31 0.25
CA LEU A 67 11.28 1.37 -0.34
C LEU A 67 12.72 1.43 0.19
N LYS A 68 13.16 0.46 1.01
CA LYS A 68 14.52 0.44 1.56
C LYS A 68 15.44 -0.45 0.73
N GLY A 69 16.67 -0.02 0.48
CA GLY A 69 17.73 -0.82 -0.15
C GLY A 69 18.15 -1.98 0.73
#